data_AF-G8H2Q2-F1
#
_entry.id   AF-G8H2Q2-F1
#
_cell.length_a   1.000
_cell.length_b   1.000
_cell.length_c   1.000
_cell.angle_alpha   90.00
_cell.angle_beta   90.00
_cell.angle_gamma   90.00
#
_symmetry.space_group_name_H-M   'P 1'
#
loop_
_entity.id
_entity.type
_entity.pdbx_description
1 polymer ?
#
loop_
_entity_poly.entity_id
_entity_poly.type
_entity_poly.pdbx_seq_one_letter_code
_entity_poly.pdbx_strand_id
1 'polypeptide(L)'
;MAAVEHASLVASATALLDLPAFSKLSPPALLGSATIVEPPYFAPAATHLHGELRQAGCSLEAADELRRVYAEGCRQLANRCAASFSACVVDVSATFESGEESVSFSWQQSLRAAYERRYTEAAEAMRACILNEIRSA
;
A
#
# COMPACT_ATOMS: atom_id res chain seq x y z
N MET A 1 1.66 14.70 48.81
CA MET A 1 0.73 13.56 48.96
C MET A 1 0.66 12.67 47.72
N ALA A 2 0.87 13.17 46.50
CA ALA A 2 0.83 12.37 45.26
C ALA A 2 1.73 11.11 45.22
N ALA A 3 2.92 11.14 45.85
CA ALA A 3 3.85 10.01 45.81
C ALA A 3 3.30 8.72 46.48
N VAL A 4 2.45 8.88 47.52
CA VAL A 4 1.88 7.73 48.26
C VAL A 4 0.77 7.06 47.45
N GLU A 5 -0.01 7.84 46.71
CA GLU A 5 -1.07 7.33 45.82
C GLU A 5 -0.47 6.56 44.64
N HIS A 6 0.61 7.07 44.05
CA HIS A 6 1.35 6.35 42.98
C HIS A 6 1.97 5.04 43.47
N ALA A 7 2.53 5.01 44.68
CA ALA A 7 3.10 3.79 45.24
C ALA A 7 2.04 2.70 45.48
N SER A 8 0.84 3.09 45.94
CA SER A 8 -0.29 2.16 46.12
C SER A 8 -0.75 1.57 44.78
N LEU A 9 -0.82 2.39 43.73
CA LEU A 9 -1.29 1.97 42.42
C LEU A 9 -0.32 0.96 41.77
N VAL A 10 0.99 1.23 41.88
CA VAL A 10 2.04 0.31 41.41
C VAL A 10 2.01 -1.01 42.19
N ALA A 11 1.89 -0.96 43.51
CA ALA A 11 1.83 -2.17 44.34
C ALA A 11 0.61 -3.05 44.01
N SER A 12 -0.57 -2.45 43.80
CA SER A 12 -1.77 -3.19 43.41
C SER A 12 -1.65 -3.81 42.01
N ALA A 13 -1.05 -3.10 41.04
CA ALA A 13 -0.82 -3.64 39.70
C ALA A 13 0.14 -4.84 39.73
N THR A 14 1.21 -4.75 40.51
CA THR A 14 2.20 -5.83 40.64
C THR A 14 1.58 -7.07 41.31
N ALA A 15 0.81 -6.87 42.39
CA ALA A 15 0.12 -7.96 43.08
C ALA A 15 -0.94 -8.66 42.20
N LEU A 16 -1.56 -7.93 41.27
CA LEU A 16 -2.53 -8.47 40.33
C LEU A 16 -1.86 -9.33 39.25
N LEU A 17 -0.67 -8.92 38.79
CA LEU A 17 0.14 -9.68 37.82
C LEU A 17 0.74 -10.97 38.42
N ASP A 18 1.00 -10.99 39.73
CA ASP A 18 1.53 -12.17 40.45
C ASP A 18 0.45 -13.22 40.80
N LEU A 19 -0.83 -12.96 40.52
CA LEU A 19 -1.90 -13.91 40.80
C LEU A 19 -1.76 -15.15 39.89
N PRO A 20 -1.76 -16.38 40.44
CA PRO A 20 -1.61 -17.62 39.66
C PRO A 20 -2.75 -17.88 38.66
N ALA A 21 -3.86 -17.14 38.78
CA ALA A 21 -4.94 -17.12 37.79
C ALA A 21 -4.49 -16.51 36.45
N PHE A 22 -3.58 -15.52 36.47
CA PHE A 22 -3.01 -14.91 35.27
C PHE A 22 -1.84 -15.72 34.70
N SER A 23 -1.15 -16.50 35.53
CA SER A 23 -0.10 -17.43 35.07
C SER A 23 -0.64 -18.58 34.20
N LYS A 24 -1.96 -18.84 34.25
CA LYS A 24 -2.67 -19.81 33.42
C LYS A 24 -3.33 -19.21 32.17
N LEU A 25 -3.34 -17.89 32.05
CA LEU A 25 -3.66 -17.27 30.79
C LEU A 25 -2.44 -17.51 29.90
N SER A 26 -2.48 -18.59 29.13
CA SER A 26 -1.57 -18.74 28.00
C SER A 26 -1.57 -17.39 27.28
N PRO A 27 -0.39 -16.78 27.03
CA PRO A 27 -0.34 -15.56 26.25
C PRO A 27 -1.16 -15.82 24.98
N PRO A 28 -2.06 -14.90 24.58
CA PRO A 28 -2.80 -15.05 23.34
C PRO A 28 -1.75 -15.41 22.30
N ALA A 29 -1.92 -16.59 21.67
CA ALA A 29 -0.96 -17.11 20.73
C ALA A 29 -0.61 -15.93 19.82
N LEU A 30 0.64 -15.46 19.89
CA LEU A 30 1.09 -14.33 19.09
C LEU A 30 0.71 -14.71 17.67
N LEU A 31 -0.30 -14.03 17.14
CA LEU A 31 -0.89 -14.29 15.83
C LEU A 31 0.27 -14.63 14.91
N GLY A 32 0.30 -15.89 14.44
CA GLY A 32 1.41 -16.40 13.63
C GLY A 32 1.71 -15.34 12.59
N SER A 33 2.95 -14.85 12.59
CA SER A 33 3.35 -13.66 11.83
C SER A 33 2.97 -13.88 10.37
N ALA A 34 1.79 -13.39 9.99
CA ALA A 34 1.21 -13.69 8.70
C ALA A 34 2.18 -13.11 7.69
N THR A 35 2.66 -13.94 6.77
CA THR A 35 3.65 -13.51 5.79
C THR A 35 3.01 -12.45 4.90
N ILE A 36 3.27 -11.18 5.19
CA ILE A 36 2.77 -10.05 4.40
C ILE A 36 3.55 -10.07 3.09
N VAL A 37 2.83 -10.20 1.97
CA VAL A 37 3.41 -10.12 0.62
C VAL A 37 4.01 -8.72 0.43
N GLU A 38 5.22 -8.67 -0.13
CA GLU A 38 5.88 -7.41 -0.48
C GLU A 38 4.97 -6.57 -1.39
N PRO A 39 4.84 -5.26 -1.14
CA PRO A 39 3.98 -4.40 -1.93
C PRO A 39 4.35 -4.45 -3.43
N PRO A 40 3.35 -4.33 -4.32
CA PRO A 40 3.57 -4.30 -5.76
C PRO A 40 4.52 -3.16 -6.16
N TYR A 41 5.37 -3.45 -7.14
CA TYR A 41 6.25 -2.46 -7.75
C TYR A 41 5.53 -1.76 -8.90
N PHE A 42 5.23 -0.48 -8.72
CA PHE A 42 4.57 0.34 -9.72
C PHE A 42 5.59 1.14 -10.52
N ALA A 43 6.08 0.59 -11.64
CA ALA A 43 6.90 1.32 -12.59
C ALA A 43 6.07 1.83 -13.76
N PRO A 44 6.26 3.08 -14.22
CA PRO A 44 5.75 3.51 -15.52
C PRO A 44 6.24 2.52 -16.56
N ALA A 45 5.36 2.08 -17.46
CA ALA A 45 5.81 1.33 -18.64
C ALA A 45 6.91 2.14 -19.34
N ALA A 46 7.97 1.48 -19.80
CA ALA A 46 9.06 2.11 -20.53
C ALA A 46 8.49 2.79 -21.78
N THR A 47 8.10 4.05 -21.64
CA THR A 47 7.17 4.72 -22.55
C THR A 47 7.97 5.62 -23.48
N HIS A 48 7.78 5.41 -24.77
CA HIS A 48 8.30 6.28 -25.83
C HIS A 48 7.55 7.62 -25.92
N LEU A 49 6.89 8.07 -24.84
CA LEU A 49 5.99 9.23 -24.82
C LEU A 49 6.64 10.47 -25.43
N HIS A 50 7.90 10.74 -25.11
CA HIS A 50 8.62 11.88 -25.69
C HIS A 50 8.68 11.82 -27.23
N GLY A 51 8.96 10.65 -27.81
CA GLY A 51 8.98 10.47 -29.26
C GLY A 51 7.60 10.65 -29.89
N GLU A 52 6.56 10.18 -29.21
CA GLU A 52 5.17 10.30 -29.68
C GLU A 52 4.68 11.76 -29.63
N LEU A 53 5.05 12.50 -28.59
CA LEU A 53 4.77 13.93 -28.47
C LEU A 53 5.45 14.71 -29.61
N ARG A 54 6.70 14.38 -29.92
CA ARG A 54 7.44 14.98 -31.03
C ARG A 54 6.78 14.66 -32.39
N GLN A 55 6.34 13.43 -32.59
CA GLN A 55 5.61 13.01 -33.80
C GLN A 55 4.24 13.70 -33.92
N ALA A 56 3.60 14.03 -32.80
CA ALA A 56 2.36 14.80 -32.76
C ALA A 56 2.57 16.31 -33.00
N GLY A 57 3.80 16.76 -33.27
CA GLY A 57 4.10 18.16 -33.59
C GLY A 57 4.52 19.03 -32.41
N CYS A 58 4.69 18.47 -31.21
CA CYS A 58 5.17 19.26 -30.06
C CYS A 58 6.60 19.79 -30.27
N SER A 59 6.83 21.01 -29.80
CA SER A 59 8.19 21.50 -29.56
C SER A 59 8.92 20.60 -28.55
N LEU A 60 10.25 20.64 -28.55
CA LEU A 60 11.05 19.84 -27.62
C LEU A 60 10.72 20.19 -26.15
N GLU A 61 10.63 21.48 -25.86
CA GLU A 61 10.30 21.99 -24.52
C GLU A 61 8.91 21.55 -24.06
N ALA A 62 7.90 21.64 -24.93
CA ALA A 62 6.55 21.18 -24.60
C ALA A 62 6.51 19.67 -24.38
N ALA A 63 7.24 18.89 -25.20
CA ALA A 63 7.32 17.44 -25.04
C ALA A 63 7.99 17.04 -23.72
N ASP A 64 9.02 17.77 -23.29
CA ASP A 64 9.69 17.53 -22.00
C ASP A 64 8.81 17.88 -20.81
N GLU A 65 8.10 19.01 -20.85
CA GLU A 65 7.21 19.39 -19.77
C GLU A 65 6.03 18.40 -19.64
N LEU A 66 5.43 17.98 -20.76
CA LEU A 66 4.37 16.98 -20.75
C LEU A 66 4.85 15.61 -20.24
N ARG A 67 6.07 15.19 -20.61
CA ARG A 67 6.70 13.98 -20.07
C ARG A 67 6.90 14.08 -18.56
N ARG A 68 7.30 15.25 -18.05
CA ARG A 68 7.46 15.50 -16.62
C ARG A 68 6.12 15.42 -15.89
N VAL A 69 5.08 16.05 -16.43
CA VAL A 69 3.71 15.99 -15.88
C VAL A 69 3.21 14.54 -15.85
N TYR A 70 3.42 13.79 -16.93
CA TYR A 70 3.08 12.36 -16.98
C TYR A 70 3.81 11.54 -15.91
N ALA A 71 5.13 11.71 -15.79
CA ALA A 71 5.94 10.99 -14.81
C ALA A 71 5.51 11.30 -13.37
N GLU A 72 5.21 12.57 -13.08
CA GLU A 72 4.69 12.99 -11.78
C GLU A 72 3.29 12.40 -11.51
N GLY A 73 2.41 12.38 -12.52
CA GLY A 73 1.11 11.72 -12.44
C GLY A 73 1.23 10.22 -12.15
N CYS A 74 2.13 9.52 -12.83
CA CYS A 74 2.42 8.10 -12.56
C CYS A 74 2.94 7.89 -11.13
N ARG A 75 3.83 8.76 -10.63
CA ARG A 75 4.33 8.70 -9.25
C ARG A 75 3.21 8.84 -8.23
N GLN A 76 2.31 9.81 -8.42
CA GLN A 76 1.16 10.01 -7.53
C GLN A 76 0.19 8.82 -7.59
N LEU A 77 -0.07 8.30 -8.79
CA LEU A 77 -0.88 7.11 -9.00
C LEU A 77 -0.30 5.89 -8.28
N ALA A 78 1.01 5.65 -8.43
CA ALA A 78 1.74 4.58 -7.75
C ALA A 78 1.60 4.69 -6.23
N ASN A 79 1.82 5.87 -5.66
CA ASN A 79 1.67 6.10 -4.23
C ASN A 79 0.25 5.80 -3.74
N ARG A 80 -0.77 6.22 -4.50
CA ARG A 80 -2.17 5.97 -4.16
C ARG A 80 -2.51 4.48 -4.23
N CYS A 81 -2.08 3.79 -5.29
CA CYS A 81 -2.26 2.34 -5.44
C CYS A 81 -1.56 1.58 -4.31
N ALA A 82 -0.33 1.96 -3.94
CA ALA A 82 0.39 1.35 -2.83
C ALA A 82 -0.34 1.54 -1.50
N ALA A 83 -0.77 2.77 -1.19
CA ALA A 83 -1.51 3.05 0.03
C ALA A 83 -2.83 2.27 0.12
N SER A 84 -3.59 2.23 -0.98
CA SER A 84 -4.84 1.45 -1.04
C SER A 84 -4.63 -0.05 -0.95
N PHE A 85 -3.55 -0.58 -1.57
CA PHE A 85 -3.15 -1.98 -1.42
C PHE A 85 -2.84 -2.31 0.04
N SER A 86 -1.96 -1.54 0.68
CA SER A 86 -1.56 -1.77 2.07
C SER A 86 -2.75 -1.71 3.03
N ALA A 87 -3.65 -0.74 2.87
CA ALA A 87 -4.86 -0.66 3.68
C ALA A 87 -5.74 -1.90 3.50
N CYS A 88 -5.98 -2.32 2.25
CA CYS A 88 -6.79 -3.49 1.95
C CYS A 88 -6.18 -4.78 2.49
N VAL A 89 -4.85 -4.95 2.42
CA VAL A 89 -4.16 -6.11 2.99
C VAL A 89 -4.33 -6.16 4.50
N VAL A 90 -4.20 -5.02 5.20
CA VAL A 90 -4.40 -4.96 6.66
C VAL A 90 -5.84 -5.34 7.02
N ASP A 91 -6.82 -4.72 6.35
CA ASP A 91 -8.24 -4.95 6.63
C ASP A 91 -8.64 -6.42 6.44
N VAL A 92 -8.17 -7.05 5.37
CA VAL A 92 -8.54 -8.43 5.04
C VAL A 92 -7.70 -9.45 5.80
N SER A 93 -6.43 -9.13 6.13
CA SER A 93 -5.63 -10.01 6.98
C SER A 93 -6.23 -10.15 8.38
N ALA A 94 -6.92 -9.13 8.87
CA ALA A 94 -7.62 -9.17 10.16
C ALA A 94 -8.85 -10.10 10.18
N THR A 95 -9.35 -10.53 9.00
CA THR A 95 -10.52 -11.43 8.91
C THR A 95 -10.16 -12.92 8.83
N PHE A 96 -8.88 -13.26 8.59
CA PHE A 96 -8.44 -14.65 8.50
C PHE A 96 -8.12 -15.23 9.88
N GLU A 97 -8.49 -16.49 10.09
CA GLU A 97 -8.21 -17.24 11.31
C GLU A 97 -6.88 -18.01 11.22
N SER A 98 -6.42 -18.54 12.36
CA SER A 98 -5.24 -19.41 12.39
C SER A 98 -5.50 -20.69 11.58
N GLY A 99 -4.60 -21.06 10.68
CA GLY A 99 -4.78 -22.18 9.75
C GLY A 99 -5.24 -21.79 8.34
N GLU A 100 -5.56 -20.51 8.11
CA GLU A 100 -5.98 -20.00 6.80
C GLU A 100 -4.83 -19.30 6.03
N GLU A 101 -3.57 -19.55 6.39
CA GLU A 101 -2.41 -18.81 5.87
C GLU A 101 -2.27 -18.98 4.35
N SER A 102 -2.57 -20.17 3.83
CA SER A 102 -2.52 -20.45 2.39
C SER A 102 -3.57 -19.66 1.60
N VAL A 103 -4.78 -19.50 2.16
CA VAL A 103 -5.87 -18.74 1.55
C VAL A 103 -5.54 -17.25 1.59
N SER A 104 -5.07 -16.75 2.74
CA SER A 104 -4.61 -15.37 2.89
C SER A 104 -3.51 -15.03 1.88
N PHE A 105 -2.50 -15.88 1.73
CA PHE A 105 -1.41 -15.67 0.76
C PHE A 105 -1.92 -15.64 -0.69
N SER A 106 -2.77 -16.60 -1.09
CA SER A 106 -3.36 -16.65 -2.43
C SER A 106 -4.19 -15.40 -2.75
N TRP A 107 -4.95 -14.92 -1.76
CA TRP A 107 -5.72 -13.70 -1.87
C TRP A 107 -4.82 -12.46 -1.99
N GLN A 108 -3.76 -12.35 -1.18
CA GLN A 108 -2.79 -11.24 -1.26
C GLN A 108 -2.12 -11.18 -2.64
N GLN A 109 -1.77 -12.33 -3.23
CA GLN A 109 -1.22 -12.39 -4.59
C GLN A 109 -2.22 -11.94 -5.65
N SER A 110 -3.48 -12.37 -5.53
CA SER A 110 -4.56 -11.95 -6.43
C SER A 110 -4.81 -10.45 -6.34
N LEU A 111 -4.80 -9.89 -5.12
CA LEU A 111 -4.94 -8.46 -4.87
C LEU A 111 -3.77 -7.68 -5.48
N ARG A 112 -2.54 -8.15 -5.28
CA ARG A 112 -1.33 -7.55 -5.84
C ARG A 112 -1.45 -7.43 -7.36
N ALA A 113 -1.77 -8.54 -8.05
CA ALA A 113 -1.94 -8.57 -9.49
C ALA A 113 -3.06 -7.62 -9.98
N ALA A 114 -4.16 -7.50 -9.23
CA ALA A 114 -5.25 -6.59 -9.55
C ALA A 114 -4.82 -5.12 -9.47
N TYR A 115 -4.04 -4.74 -8.44
CA TYR A 115 -3.51 -3.37 -8.32
C TYR A 115 -2.46 -3.05 -9.37
N GLU A 116 -1.58 -4.00 -9.72
CA GLU A 116 -0.60 -3.85 -10.82
C GLU A 116 -1.30 -3.61 -12.16
N ARG A 117 -2.37 -4.37 -12.46
CA ARG A 117 -3.19 -4.17 -13.66
C ARG A 117 -3.87 -2.79 -13.66
N ARG A 118 -4.53 -2.43 -12.56
CA ARG A 118 -5.22 -1.15 -12.43
C ARG A 118 -4.28 0.04 -12.58
N TYR A 119 -3.08 -0.05 -12.03
CA TYR A 119 -2.04 0.96 -12.20
C TYR A 119 -1.66 1.11 -13.69
N THR A 120 -1.41 -0.01 -14.37
CA THR A 120 -1.05 -0.02 -15.80
C THR A 120 -2.14 0.61 -16.65
N GLU A 121 -3.40 0.19 -16.47
CA GLU A 121 -4.55 0.73 -17.20
C GLU A 121 -4.72 2.25 -16.98
N ALA A 122 -4.59 2.71 -15.75
CA ALA A 122 -4.70 4.14 -15.43
C ALA A 122 -3.53 4.96 -16.00
N ALA A 123 -2.30 4.43 -15.99
CA ALA A 123 -1.14 5.06 -16.60
C ALA A 123 -1.27 5.15 -18.13
N GLU A 124 -1.82 4.11 -18.78
CA GLU A 124 -2.10 4.10 -20.21
C GLU A 124 -3.22 5.09 -20.58
N ALA A 125 -4.29 5.14 -19.79
CA ALA A 125 -5.39 6.08 -20.00
C ALA A 125 -4.92 7.54 -19.89
N MET A 126 -4.06 7.85 -18.92
CA MET A 126 -3.45 9.17 -18.77
C MET A 126 -2.61 9.55 -19.99
N ARG A 127 -1.77 8.62 -20.48
CA ARG A 127 -0.98 8.82 -21.70
C ARG A 127 -1.88 9.07 -22.92
N ALA A 128 -2.93 8.26 -23.10
CA ALA A 128 -3.85 8.41 -24.21
C ALA A 128 -4.57 9.76 -24.17
N CYS A 129 -4.98 10.22 -23.00
CA CYS A 129 -5.58 11.53 -22.79
C CYS A 129 -4.64 12.67 -23.23
N ILE A 130 -3.37 12.65 -22.77
CA ILE A 130 -2.36 13.64 -23.17
C ILE A 130 -2.18 13.67 -24.69
N LEU A 131 -2.04 12.50 -25.33
CA LEU A 131 -1.82 12.42 -26.77
C LEU A 131 -3.05 12.89 -27.58
N ASN A 132 -4.26 12.63 -27.09
CA ASN A 132 -5.49 13.06 -27.75
C ASN A 132 -5.65 14.57 -27.68
N GLU A 133 -5.39 15.19 -26.52
CA GLU A 133 -5.50 16.63 -26.34
C GLU A 133 -4.59 17.41 -27.30
N ILE A 134 -3.36 16.92 -27.49
CA ILE A 134 -2.39 17.52 -28.40
C ILE A 134 -2.81 17.41 -29.85
N ARG A 135 -3.43 16.29 -30.24
CA ARG A 135 -3.90 16.08 -31.62
C ARG A 135 -5.13 16.93 -31.95
N SER A 136 -5.89 17.36 -30.94
CA SER A 136 -7.07 18.20 -31.12
C SER A 136 -6.78 19.71 -31.10
N ALA A 137 -5.60 20.12 -30.65
CA ALA A 137 -5.15 21.51 -30.62
C ALA A 137 -4.60 21.96 -31.98
#